data_AF-A0A2M4CP90-F1
#
_entry.id   AF-A0A2M4CP90-F1
#
_cell.length_a   1.000
_cell.length_b   1.000
_cell.length_c   1.000
_cell.angle_alpha   90.00
_cell.angle_beta   90.00
_cell.angle_gamma   90.00
#
_symmetry.space_group_name_H-M   'P 1'
#
loop_
_entity.id
_entity.type
_entity.pdbx_description
1 polymer ?
#
loop_
_entity_poly.entity_id
_entity_poly.type
_entity_poly.pdbx_seq_one_letter_code
_entity_poly.pdbx_strand_id
1 'polypeptide(L)'
;RHLKRTYKRAVQHTTPDVICFLGDLMDEGNVADDVQFANYFSRFVDIFTQPTADTLMLFIPGDNDVGGVGLEALPMRSDRVLRFKQYFNVQDEWLAHSSLRFIHVNRMEMTMTESTYLSNAEQQTYTVLLSHVPLLRSTDTFTYQAIDEFQPNVIFSGHEHKSLHIKTHRNRLQQGVTFAPLNTAGGSRHEVLEFNLDYLRDTRELLEFVVPTCSYRMGEMKIGYGYAMFDGDKLRYTVLWTSQRIYQLAAYSMLLIPLKLVCGQIWCNILKRYWCCCRKRPRNYLPLPLG
;
A
#
# COMPACT_ATOMS: atom_id res chain seq x y z
N ARG A 1 -4.64 -5.53 12.69
CA ARG A 1 -6.11 -5.60 12.97
C ARG A 1 -6.97 -4.69 12.06
N HIS A 2 -6.69 -3.38 11.92
CA HIS A 2 -7.51 -2.51 11.04
C HIS A 2 -7.33 -2.87 9.56
N LEU A 3 -6.07 -2.90 9.10
CA LEU A 3 -5.69 -3.28 7.73
C LEU A 3 -6.30 -4.63 7.31
N LYS A 4 -6.06 -5.70 8.09
CA LYS A 4 -6.68 -7.02 7.88
C LYS A 4 -8.21 -6.99 7.73
N ARG A 5 -8.90 -6.14 8.49
CA ARG A 5 -10.36 -6.00 8.42
C ARG A 5 -10.81 -5.24 7.17
N THR A 6 -10.13 -4.16 6.80
CA THR A 6 -10.49 -3.38 5.61
C THR A 6 -10.17 -4.17 4.35
N TYR A 7 -9.04 -4.89 4.31
CA TYR A 7 -8.69 -5.81 3.23
C TYR A 7 -9.75 -6.89 3.06
N LYS A 8 -10.10 -7.60 4.16
CA LYS A 8 -11.16 -8.61 4.13
C LYS A 8 -12.49 -8.07 3.56
N ARG A 9 -12.88 -6.85 3.97
CA ARG A 9 -14.11 -6.22 3.45
C ARG A 9 -14.02 -5.86 1.97
N ALA A 10 -12.89 -5.33 1.52
CA ALA A 10 -12.67 -5.01 0.10
C ALA A 10 -12.80 -6.29 -0.74
N VAL A 11 -12.07 -7.34 -0.37
CA VAL A 11 -12.09 -8.63 -1.06
C VAL A 11 -13.46 -9.30 -1.04
N GLN A 12 -14.19 -9.26 0.09
CA GLN A 12 -15.56 -9.77 0.18
C GLN A 12 -16.55 -8.98 -0.69
N HIS A 13 -16.30 -7.69 -0.88
CA HIS A 13 -17.16 -6.82 -1.68
C HIS A 13 -16.92 -6.98 -3.17
N THR A 14 -15.66 -7.15 -3.58
CA THR A 14 -15.27 -7.16 -5.00
C THR A 14 -15.07 -8.55 -5.59
N THR A 15 -14.89 -9.59 -4.75
CA THR A 15 -14.62 -10.97 -5.17
C THR A 15 -13.59 -11.06 -6.32
N PRO A 16 -12.37 -10.55 -6.13
CA PRO A 16 -11.43 -10.33 -7.22
C PRO A 16 -10.82 -11.63 -7.75
N ASP A 17 -10.65 -11.72 -9.07
CA ASP A 17 -9.88 -12.79 -9.71
C ASP A 17 -8.37 -12.59 -9.59
N VAL A 18 -7.91 -11.33 -9.56
CA VAL A 18 -6.50 -10.95 -9.46
C VAL A 18 -6.32 -9.89 -8.37
N ILE A 19 -5.30 -10.06 -7.52
CA ILE A 19 -4.88 -9.07 -6.52
C ILE A 19 -3.43 -8.69 -6.76
N CYS A 20 -3.18 -7.43 -7.11
CA CYS A 20 -1.85 -6.90 -7.34
C CYS A 20 -1.32 -6.14 -6.12
N PHE A 21 -0.13 -6.49 -5.66
CA PHE A 21 0.61 -5.80 -4.62
C PHE A 21 1.79 -5.04 -5.24
N LEU A 22 1.68 -3.72 -5.29
CA LEU A 22 2.56 -2.83 -6.05
C LEU A 22 3.81 -2.37 -5.27
N GLY A 23 4.35 -3.21 -4.39
CA GLY A 23 5.52 -2.92 -3.55
C GLY A 23 5.23 -2.34 -2.17
N ASP A 24 6.31 -2.19 -1.40
CA ASP A 24 6.33 -1.83 0.02
C ASP A 24 5.53 -2.78 0.92
N LEU A 25 5.74 -4.08 0.67
CA LEU A 25 5.03 -5.16 1.36
C LEU A 25 5.58 -5.38 2.77
N MET A 26 6.86 -5.09 2.96
CA MET A 26 7.62 -5.25 4.18
C MET A 26 7.81 -3.88 4.84
N ASP A 27 7.90 -3.86 6.18
CA ASP A 27 8.15 -2.63 6.94
C ASP A 27 9.52 -2.03 6.58
N GLU A 28 10.55 -2.86 6.60
CA GLU A 28 11.97 -2.47 6.44
C GLU A 28 12.74 -3.66 5.83
N GLY A 29 12.20 -4.26 4.76
CA GLY A 29 12.76 -5.47 4.13
C GLY A 29 14.18 -5.28 3.58
N ASN A 30 14.51 -4.04 3.21
CA ASN A 30 15.81 -3.63 2.70
C ASN A 30 16.92 -3.65 3.77
N VAL A 31 16.60 -3.50 5.07
CA VAL A 31 17.59 -3.53 6.18
C VAL A 31 17.41 -4.72 7.13
N ALA A 32 16.30 -5.44 7.02
CA ALA A 32 15.99 -6.56 7.90
C ALA A 32 17.01 -7.70 7.80
N ASP A 33 17.38 -8.25 8.95
CA ASP A 33 17.97 -9.58 9.03
C ASP A 33 16.94 -10.67 8.66
N ASP A 34 17.38 -11.92 8.53
CA ASP A 34 16.50 -13.01 8.07
C ASP A 34 15.35 -13.33 9.04
N VAL A 35 15.56 -13.13 10.35
CA VAL A 35 14.54 -13.36 11.37
C VAL A 35 13.46 -12.27 11.28
N GLN A 36 13.89 -11.01 11.17
CA GLN A 36 13.00 -9.88 10.97
C GLN A 36 12.23 -10.01 9.65
N PHE A 37 12.90 -10.40 8.57
CA PHE A 37 12.27 -10.60 7.27
C PHE A 37 11.19 -11.69 7.33
N ALA A 38 11.50 -12.85 7.92
CA ALA A 38 10.52 -13.93 8.10
C ALA A 38 9.31 -13.49 8.95
N ASN A 39 9.53 -12.68 9.98
CA ASN A 39 8.46 -12.11 10.81
C ASN A 39 7.59 -11.12 10.04
N TYR A 40 8.20 -10.25 9.23
CA TYR A 40 7.47 -9.30 8.38
C TYR A 40 6.63 -10.05 7.34
N PHE A 41 7.20 -11.07 6.70
CA PHE A 41 6.47 -11.91 5.75
C PHE A 41 5.30 -12.62 6.43
N SER A 42 5.52 -13.27 7.58
CA SER A 42 4.46 -13.97 8.34
C SER A 42 3.30 -13.03 8.70
N ARG A 43 3.61 -11.78 9.05
CA ARG A 43 2.59 -10.77 9.31
C ARG A 43 1.89 -10.30 8.03
N PHE A 44 2.61 -10.19 6.92
CA PHE A 44 2.02 -9.88 5.62
C PHE A 44 0.98 -10.93 5.21
N VAL A 45 1.34 -12.22 5.22
CA VAL A 45 0.39 -13.30 4.86
C VAL A 45 -0.75 -13.45 5.87
N ASP A 46 -0.56 -13.12 7.15
CA ASP A 46 -1.67 -13.06 8.12
C ASP A 46 -2.69 -11.96 7.75
N ILE A 47 -2.22 -10.81 7.26
CA ILE A 47 -3.07 -9.66 6.94
C ILE A 47 -3.76 -9.84 5.59
N PHE A 48 -3.00 -10.25 4.59
CA PHE A 48 -3.38 -10.31 3.18
C PHE A 48 -3.58 -11.75 2.72
N THR A 49 -4.56 -12.42 3.31
CA THR A 49 -4.87 -13.82 2.99
C THR A 49 -5.49 -13.94 1.60
N GLN A 50 -5.01 -14.90 0.81
CA GLN A 50 -5.65 -15.28 -0.45
C GLN A 50 -7.12 -15.68 -0.21
N PRO A 51 -8.09 -15.10 -0.92
CA PRO A 51 -9.50 -15.36 -0.65
C PRO A 51 -9.98 -16.74 -1.12
N THR A 52 -9.54 -17.18 -2.30
CA THR A 52 -9.84 -18.49 -2.90
C THR A 52 -8.58 -19.03 -3.57
N ALA A 53 -8.53 -20.34 -3.83
CA ALA A 53 -7.39 -20.96 -4.52
C ALA A 53 -7.20 -20.42 -5.96
N ASP A 54 -8.29 -19.97 -6.58
CA ASP A 54 -8.31 -19.48 -7.97
C ASP A 54 -7.92 -18.00 -8.08
N THR A 55 -7.97 -17.23 -6.98
CA THR A 55 -7.54 -15.82 -7.01
C THR A 55 -6.03 -15.73 -7.17
N LEU A 56 -5.57 -15.12 -8.26
CA LEU A 56 -4.16 -14.91 -8.54
C LEU A 56 -3.61 -13.73 -7.72
N MET A 57 -2.53 -13.96 -6.98
CA MET A 57 -1.85 -12.91 -6.20
C MET A 57 -0.52 -12.54 -6.87
N LEU A 58 -0.39 -11.27 -7.25
CA LEU A 58 0.78 -10.73 -7.94
C LEU A 58 1.56 -9.83 -6.99
N PHE A 59 2.88 -10.01 -6.91
CA PHE A 59 3.74 -9.25 -6.00
C PHE A 59 4.91 -8.66 -6.79
N ILE A 60 5.11 -7.35 -6.64
CA ILE A 60 6.31 -6.66 -7.10
C ILE A 60 6.98 -5.96 -5.92
N PRO A 61 8.32 -5.79 -5.91
CA PRO A 61 9.02 -5.13 -4.82
C PRO A 61 8.89 -3.61 -4.87
N GLY A 62 8.86 -2.97 -3.69
CA GLY A 62 9.04 -1.53 -3.52
C GLY A 62 10.38 -1.16 -2.88
N ASP A 63 10.62 0.13 -2.64
CA ASP A 63 11.90 0.61 -2.12
C ASP A 63 12.16 0.17 -0.67
N ASN A 64 11.10 0.02 0.14
CA ASN A 64 11.24 -0.49 1.50
C ASN A 64 11.47 -2.00 1.55
N ASP A 65 11.19 -2.72 0.46
CA ASP A 65 11.40 -4.17 0.38
C ASP A 65 12.85 -4.51 0.06
N VAL A 66 13.49 -3.76 -0.86
CA VAL A 66 14.78 -4.14 -1.45
C VAL A 66 15.82 -3.01 -1.56
N GLY A 67 15.43 -1.75 -1.32
CA GLY A 67 16.24 -0.55 -1.55
C GLY A 67 15.88 0.16 -2.87
N GLY A 68 16.64 1.20 -3.25
CA GLY A 68 16.13 2.31 -4.08
C GLY A 68 15.49 3.35 -3.13
N VAL A 69 14.87 4.48 -3.47
CA VAL A 69 14.77 5.36 -4.64
C VAL A 69 15.26 6.75 -4.15
N GLY A 70 16.11 7.46 -4.90
CA GLY A 70 16.69 8.76 -4.51
C GLY A 70 18.12 8.68 -3.96
N LEU A 71 18.81 9.83 -3.88
CA LEU A 71 20.26 9.89 -3.56
C LEU A 71 20.62 9.42 -2.14
N GLU A 72 19.70 9.57 -1.18
CA GLU A 72 19.90 9.18 0.22
C GLU A 72 19.37 7.78 0.55
N ALA A 73 18.75 7.13 -0.42
CA ALA A 73 18.13 5.84 -0.20
C ALA A 73 19.15 4.71 -0.30
N LEU A 74 18.91 3.62 0.43
CA LEU A 74 19.82 2.48 0.42
C LEU A 74 19.92 1.92 -1.01
N PRO A 75 21.13 1.69 -1.53
CA PRO A 75 21.27 1.09 -2.84
C PRO A 75 20.56 -0.26 -2.81
N MET A 76 19.79 -0.50 -3.86
CA MET A 76 19.16 -1.79 -4.05
C MET A 76 20.25 -2.83 -4.34
N ARG A 77 20.12 -4.01 -3.72
CA ARG A 77 21.13 -5.07 -3.80
C ARG A 77 20.51 -6.36 -4.30
N SER A 78 21.25 -7.08 -5.15
CA SER A 78 20.81 -8.34 -5.74
C SER A 78 20.43 -9.41 -4.71
N ASP A 79 21.12 -9.46 -3.56
CA ASP A 79 20.78 -10.38 -2.47
C ASP A 79 19.41 -10.10 -1.86
N ARG A 80 19.03 -8.82 -1.73
CA ARG A 80 17.72 -8.41 -1.19
C ARG A 80 16.59 -8.69 -2.17
N VAL A 81 16.83 -8.39 -3.45
CA VAL A 81 15.89 -8.68 -4.54
C VAL A 81 15.65 -10.19 -4.63
N LEU A 82 16.71 -11.00 -4.59
CA LEU A 82 16.59 -12.45 -4.61
C LEU A 82 15.80 -12.97 -3.39
N ARG A 83 16.10 -12.48 -2.18
CA ARG A 83 15.36 -12.86 -0.97
C ARG A 83 13.87 -12.50 -1.08
N PHE A 84 13.54 -11.31 -1.57
CA PHE A 84 12.15 -10.93 -1.82
C PHE A 84 11.48 -11.86 -2.83
N LYS A 85 12.12 -12.10 -3.99
CA LYS A 85 11.60 -13.00 -5.03
C LYS A 85 11.33 -14.40 -4.49
N GLN A 86 12.20 -14.92 -3.61
CA GLN A 86 12.04 -16.24 -2.99
C GLN A 86 10.84 -16.32 -2.03
N TYR A 87 10.67 -15.34 -1.15
CA TYR A 87 9.55 -15.34 -0.18
C TYR A 87 8.19 -15.14 -0.85
N PHE A 88 8.12 -14.26 -1.84
CA PHE A 88 6.86 -13.91 -2.52
C PHE A 88 6.61 -14.71 -3.80
N ASN A 89 7.52 -15.63 -4.17
CA ASN A 89 7.47 -16.39 -5.42
C ASN A 89 7.20 -15.48 -6.64
N VAL A 90 7.95 -14.38 -6.74
CA VAL A 90 7.76 -13.36 -7.76
C VAL A 90 8.08 -13.92 -9.13
N GLN A 91 7.19 -13.67 -10.08
CA GLN A 91 7.43 -13.87 -11.51
C GLN A 91 7.54 -12.51 -12.19
N ASP A 92 7.99 -12.48 -13.44
CA ASP A 92 8.09 -11.23 -14.19
C ASP A 92 6.87 -11.01 -15.11
N GLU A 93 6.10 -12.07 -15.40
CA GLU A 93 4.90 -12.05 -16.23
C GLU A 93 3.85 -13.04 -15.71
N TRP A 94 2.57 -12.69 -15.83
CA TRP A 94 1.44 -13.54 -15.47
C TRP A 94 0.32 -13.43 -16.50
N LEU A 95 -0.40 -14.52 -16.71
CA LEU A 95 -1.58 -14.57 -17.57
C LEU A 95 -2.82 -14.89 -16.71
N ALA A 96 -3.83 -14.02 -16.77
CA ALA A 96 -5.12 -14.22 -16.13
C ALA A 96 -6.23 -14.37 -17.17
N HIS A 97 -7.04 -15.43 -17.04
CA HIS A 97 -8.19 -15.75 -17.90
C HIS A 97 -7.93 -15.73 -19.42
N SER A 98 -6.68 -15.92 -19.84
CA SER A 98 -6.25 -15.86 -21.25
C SER A 98 -6.57 -14.55 -21.99
N SER A 99 -6.94 -13.49 -21.27
CA SER A 99 -7.30 -12.19 -21.84
C SER A 99 -6.56 -11.02 -21.21
N LEU A 100 -5.95 -11.21 -20.03
CA LEU A 100 -5.15 -10.21 -19.34
C LEU A 100 -3.74 -10.73 -19.09
N ARG A 101 -2.75 -9.96 -19.58
CA ARG A 101 -1.33 -10.23 -19.41
C ARG A 101 -0.73 -9.17 -18.49
N PHE A 102 -0.24 -9.58 -17.34
CA PHE A 102 0.39 -8.69 -16.36
C PHE A 102 1.90 -8.80 -16.48
N ILE A 103 2.61 -7.67 -16.56
CA ILE A 103 4.06 -7.65 -16.67
C ILE A 103 4.62 -6.72 -15.61
N HIS A 104 5.62 -7.19 -14.88
CA HIS A 104 6.35 -6.35 -13.95
C HIS A 104 7.43 -5.56 -14.69
N VAL A 105 7.41 -4.23 -14.53
CA VAL A 105 8.44 -3.33 -15.05
C VAL A 105 9.13 -2.67 -13.87
N ASN A 106 10.39 -3.02 -13.63
CA ASN A 106 11.13 -2.55 -12.47
C ASN A 106 11.85 -1.24 -12.77
N ARG A 107 11.12 -0.14 -12.59
CA ARG A 107 11.65 1.22 -12.76
C ARG A 107 12.77 1.59 -11.78
N MET A 108 12.87 0.91 -10.63
CA MET A 108 13.93 1.22 -9.65
C MET A 108 15.31 0.74 -10.11
N GLU A 109 15.39 -0.41 -10.81
CA GLU A 109 16.65 -0.88 -11.41
C GLU A 109 16.79 -0.53 -12.89
N MET A 110 15.75 0.05 -13.50
CA MET A 110 15.64 0.19 -14.95
C MET A 110 15.76 -1.17 -15.67
N THR A 111 15.11 -2.20 -15.11
CA THR A 111 15.09 -3.56 -15.66
C THR A 111 13.68 -3.99 -16.05
N MET A 112 13.59 -4.80 -17.11
CA MET A 112 12.35 -5.43 -17.57
C MET A 112 12.71 -6.78 -18.20
N THR A 113 11.76 -7.72 -18.19
CA THR A 113 11.93 -9.02 -18.86
C THR A 113 11.74 -8.88 -20.36
N GLU A 114 12.48 -9.64 -21.17
CA GLU A 114 12.23 -9.69 -22.62
C GLU A 114 10.83 -10.27 -22.88
N SER A 115 10.07 -9.70 -23.81
CA SER A 115 8.73 -10.22 -24.10
C SER A 115 8.82 -11.63 -24.70
N THR A 116 8.49 -12.64 -23.90
CA THR A 116 8.42 -14.04 -24.37
C THR A 116 7.08 -14.37 -25.05
N TYR A 117 6.12 -13.45 -25.00
CA TYR A 117 4.79 -13.63 -25.55
C TYR A 117 4.81 -13.56 -27.08
N LEU A 118 4.61 -14.72 -27.72
CA LEU A 118 4.26 -14.81 -29.13
C LEU A 118 2.76 -14.53 -29.25
N SER A 119 2.40 -13.38 -29.82
CA SER A 119 1.00 -13.06 -30.05
C SER A 119 0.39 -14.07 -31.04
N ASN A 120 -0.43 -14.99 -30.53
CA ASN A 120 -1.34 -15.71 -31.38
C ASN A 120 -2.40 -14.72 -31.85
N ALA A 121 -2.45 -14.45 -33.16
CA ALA A 121 -3.31 -13.43 -33.77
C ALA A 121 -4.82 -13.61 -33.49
N GLU A 122 -5.23 -14.77 -32.96
CA GLU A 122 -6.62 -15.10 -32.67
C GLU A 122 -7.10 -14.68 -31.26
N GLN A 123 -6.19 -14.36 -30.32
CA GLN A 123 -6.56 -13.99 -28.94
C GLN A 123 -6.19 -12.54 -28.62
N GLN A 124 -7.21 -11.69 -28.56
CA GLN A 124 -7.08 -10.31 -28.10
C GLN A 124 -6.78 -10.30 -26.60
N THR A 125 -5.52 -10.02 -26.26
CA THR A 125 -5.03 -9.97 -24.88
C THR A 125 -4.68 -8.52 -24.53
N TYR A 126 -5.20 -8.01 -23.43
CA TYR A 126 -4.82 -6.69 -22.91
C TYR A 126 -3.59 -6.81 -22.01
N THR A 127 -2.60 -5.94 -22.25
CA THR A 127 -1.37 -5.89 -21.47
C THR A 127 -1.48 -4.85 -20.35
N VAL A 128 -1.21 -5.28 -19.12
CA VAL A 128 -1.21 -4.49 -17.90
C VAL A 128 0.21 -4.42 -17.35
N LEU A 129 0.80 -3.23 -17.25
CA LEU A 129 2.10 -3.09 -16.57
C LEU A 129 1.91 -2.82 -15.09
N LEU A 130 2.73 -3.47 -14.28
CA LEU A 130 2.84 -3.25 -12.85
C LEU A 130 4.21 -2.62 -12.58
N SER A 131 4.23 -1.46 -11.95
CA SER A 131 5.46 -0.78 -11.53
C SER A 131 5.32 -0.32 -10.09
N HIS A 132 6.40 -0.31 -9.31
CA HIS A 132 6.32 0.32 -7.99
C HIS A 132 6.32 1.85 -8.13
N VAL A 133 7.27 2.40 -8.89
CA VAL A 133 7.40 3.84 -9.14
C VAL A 133 6.61 4.23 -10.40
N PRO A 134 5.84 5.33 -10.40
CA PRO A 134 5.09 5.76 -11.58
C PRO A 134 5.95 5.91 -12.83
N LEU A 135 5.56 5.23 -13.91
CA LEU A 135 6.34 5.08 -15.12
C LEU A 135 6.29 6.33 -16.00
N LEU A 136 5.10 6.93 -16.17
CA LEU A 136 4.91 8.11 -17.02
C LEU A 136 5.33 9.42 -16.34
N ARG A 137 5.61 9.42 -15.03
CA ARG A 137 6.05 10.61 -14.28
C ARG A 137 7.37 11.18 -14.80
N SER A 138 8.29 10.28 -15.13
CA SER A 138 9.62 10.61 -15.60
C SER A 138 9.83 9.92 -16.94
N THR A 139 9.84 10.71 -18.01
CA THR A 139 9.84 10.22 -19.38
C THR A 139 11.26 10.10 -19.92
N ASP A 140 11.96 9.06 -19.45
CA ASP A 140 13.32 8.71 -19.85
C ASP A 140 13.37 7.56 -20.87
N THR A 141 14.58 7.17 -21.29
CA THR A 141 14.82 6.08 -22.23
C THR A 141 14.14 4.78 -21.80
N PHE A 142 14.18 4.46 -20.50
CA PHE A 142 13.57 3.25 -19.97
C PHE A 142 12.04 3.28 -20.11
N THR A 143 11.41 4.42 -19.84
CA THR A 143 9.96 4.59 -20.06
C THR A 143 9.58 4.32 -21.50
N TYR A 144 10.31 4.87 -22.48
CA TYR A 144 10.04 4.61 -23.90
C TYR A 144 10.28 3.15 -24.27
N GLN A 145 11.35 2.53 -23.78
CA GLN A 145 11.62 1.10 -24.01
C GLN A 145 10.48 0.21 -23.51
N ALA A 146 9.99 0.43 -22.28
CA ALA A 146 8.90 -0.35 -21.72
C ALA A 146 7.58 -0.17 -22.50
N ILE A 147 7.26 1.06 -22.90
CA ILE A 147 6.06 1.36 -23.69
C ILE A 147 6.16 0.72 -25.07
N ASP A 148 7.32 0.83 -25.72
CA ASP A 148 7.52 0.36 -27.09
C ASP A 148 7.55 -1.17 -27.16
N GLU A 149 8.21 -1.83 -26.21
CA GLU A 149 8.29 -3.29 -26.10
C GLU A 149 6.91 -3.92 -25.78
N PHE A 150 6.21 -3.40 -24.77
CA PHE A 150 5.02 -4.09 -24.25
C PHE A 150 3.69 -3.56 -24.76
N GLN A 151 3.66 -2.37 -25.40
CA GLN A 151 2.44 -1.71 -25.90
C GLN A 151 1.26 -1.77 -24.89
N PRO A 152 1.44 -1.22 -23.68
CA PRO A 152 0.51 -1.47 -22.59
C PRO A 152 -0.85 -0.78 -22.78
N ASN A 153 -1.92 -1.45 -22.37
CA ASN A 153 -3.27 -0.88 -22.35
C ASN A 153 -3.54 -0.06 -21.08
N VAL A 154 -2.94 -0.46 -19.96
CA VAL A 154 -3.00 0.26 -18.70
C VAL A 154 -1.77 -0.04 -17.84
N ILE A 155 -1.35 0.94 -17.05
CA ILE A 155 -0.25 0.84 -16.09
C ILE A 155 -0.82 1.07 -14.69
N PHE A 156 -0.46 0.21 -13.73
CA PHE A 156 -0.76 0.40 -12.31
C PHE A 156 0.55 0.58 -11.53
N SER A 157 0.63 1.69 -10.80
CA SER A 157 1.81 2.07 -10.04
C SER A 157 1.53 2.40 -8.58
N GLY A 158 2.55 2.30 -7.72
CA GLY A 158 2.48 2.60 -6.28
C GLY A 158 3.33 3.81 -5.87
N HIS A 159 4.10 3.65 -4.79
CA HIS A 159 5.14 4.55 -4.24
C HIS A 159 4.67 5.93 -3.72
N GLU A 160 3.74 6.60 -4.38
CA GLU A 160 3.37 7.99 -4.07
C GLU A 160 2.36 8.13 -2.92
N HIS A 161 1.80 7.00 -2.50
CA HIS A 161 0.76 6.86 -1.46
C HIS A 161 -0.56 7.59 -1.77
N LYS A 162 -0.65 8.31 -2.90
CA LYS A 162 -1.80 9.08 -3.34
C LYS A 162 -2.53 8.40 -4.49
N SER A 163 -3.85 8.61 -4.54
CA SER A 163 -4.67 8.21 -5.66
C SER A 163 -4.59 9.24 -6.79
N LEU A 164 -3.90 8.89 -7.87
CA LEU A 164 -3.70 9.74 -9.04
C LEU A 164 -3.98 8.95 -10.32
N HIS A 165 -4.23 9.65 -11.41
CA HIS A 165 -4.27 9.04 -12.73
C HIS A 165 -3.80 10.00 -13.80
N ILE A 166 -3.46 9.45 -14.95
CA ILE A 166 -3.22 10.21 -16.16
C ILE A 166 -3.64 9.44 -17.40
N LYS A 167 -4.23 10.17 -18.34
CA LYS A 167 -4.42 9.73 -19.73
C LYS A 167 -3.68 10.72 -20.63
N THR A 168 -2.76 10.24 -21.45
CA THR A 168 -1.98 11.09 -22.34
C THR A 168 -1.53 10.36 -23.59
N HIS A 169 -1.47 11.09 -24.71
CA HIS A 169 -0.95 10.56 -25.95
C HIS A 169 0.57 10.31 -25.87
N ARG A 170 1.08 9.20 -26.42
CA ARG A 170 2.52 8.85 -26.44
C ARG A 170 3.42 10.01 -26.87
N ASN A 171 3.03 10.75 -27.91
CA ASN A 171 3.82 11.88 -28.44
C ASN A 171 3.90 13.10 -27.49
N ARG A 172 3.05 13.18 -26.47
CA ARG A 172 3.06 14.28 -25.49
C ARG A 172 3.97 14.00 -24.28
N LEU A 173 4.50 12.77 -24.14
CA LEU A 173 5.38 12.41 -23.03
C LEU A 173 6.62 13.30 -22.91
N GLN A 174 7.17 13.75 -24.05
CA GLN A 174 8.35 14.64 -24.07
C GLN A 174 8.06 16.05 -23.52
N GLN A 175 6.78 16.47 -23.52
CA GLN A 175 6.37 17.80 -23.06
C GLN A 175 6.20 17.87 -21.53
N GLY A 176 6.42 16.76 -20.85
CA GLY A 176 6.07 16.58 -19.45
C GLY A 176 4.58 16.28 -19.28
N VAL A 177 4.26 15.59 -18.18
CA VAL A 177 2.90 15.13 -17.93
C VAL A 177 2.50 15.43 -16.48
N THR A 178 1.22 15.76 -16.28
CA THR A 178 0.70 16.10 -14.96
C THR A 178 -0.37 15.10 -14.55
N PHE A 179 -0.12 14.40 -13.45
CA PHE A 179 -1.07 13.48 -12.86
C PHE A 179 -2.20 14.24 -12.17
N ALA A 180 -3.44 13.83 -12.44
CA ALA A 180 -4.62 14.39 -11.81
C ALA A 180 -5.03 13.55 -10.59
N PRO A 181 -5.40 14.17 -9.45
CA PRO A 181 -5.96 13.44 -8.31
C PRO A 181 -7.23 12.67 -8.71
N LEU A 182 -7.35 11.42 -8.25
CA LEU A 182 -8.49 10.55 -8.53
C LEU A 182 -9.27 10.24 -7.26
N ASN A 183 -10.58 10.48 -7.27
CA ASN A 183 -11.53 10.19 -6.19
C ASN A 183 -11.13 10.74 -4.81
N THR A 184 -10.34 11.81 -4.75
CA THR A 184 -9.81 12.34 -3.47
C THR A 184 -10.74 13.35 -2.79
N ALA A 185 -11.61 14.02 -3.55
CA ALA A 185 -12.55 15.02 -3.06
C ALA A 185 -13.83 14.36 -2.55
N GLY A 186 -14.49 14.94 -1.54
CA GLY A 186 -15.64 14.33 -0.85
C GLY A 186 -16.79 13.93 -1.78
N GLY A 187 -17.13 14.77 -2.76
CA GLY A 187 -18.22 14.53 -3.71
C GLY A 187 -17.89 13.48 -4.79
N SER A 188 -16.61 13.29 -5.13
CA SER A 188 -16.18 12.40 -6.22
C SER A 188 -15.59 11.08 -5.72
N ARG A 189 -15.64 10.78 -4.41
CA ARG A 189 -15.04 9.56 -3.85
C ARG A 189 -15.64 8.26 -4.41
N HIS A 190 -16.89 8.33 -4.84
CA HIS A 190 -17.68 7.20 -5.33
C HIS A 190 -17.65 7.08 -6.85
N GLU A 191 -17.02 8.01 -7.55
CA GLU A 191 -16.98 8.00 -9.01
C GLU A 191 -16.23 6.77 -9.52
N VAL A 192 -16.73 6.23 -10.61
CA VAL A 192 -16.09 5.13 -11.34
C VAL A 192 -15.72 5.70 -12.70
N LEU A 193 -14.43 5.72 -13.00
CA LEU A 193 -13.96 6.11 -14.32
C LEU A 193 -14.08 4.91 -15.26
N GLU A 194 -14.54 5.14 -16.49
CA GLU A 194 -14.62 4.13 -17.54
C GLU A 194 -13.72 4.55 -18.72
N PHE A 195 -12.91 3.62 -19.21
CA PHE A 195 -12.02 3.80 -20.35
C PHE A 195 -12.23 2.67 -21.35
N ASN A 196 -12.22 2.99 -22.64
CA ASN A 196 -12.24 1.99 -23.71
C ASN A 196 -10.80 1.63 -24.10
N LEU A 197 -10.37 0.41 -23.84
CA LEU A 197 -9.01 -0.09 -24.03
C LEU A 197 -8.61 -0.19 -25.50
N ASP A 198 -9.56 -0.53 -26.38
CA ASP A 198 -9.33 -0.61 -27.83
C ASP A 198 -9.10 0.80 -28.40
N TYR A 199 -9.94 1.77 -28.00
CA TYR A 199 -9.74 3.17 -28.34
C TYR A 199 -8.38 3.68 -27.86
N LEU A 200 -7.97 3.39 -26.62
CA LEU A 200 -6.67 3.82 -26.10
C LEU A 200 -5.51 3.25 -26.94
N ARG A 201 -5.58 1.97 -27.27
CA ARG A 201 -4.60 1.29 -28.13
C ARG A 201 -4.54 1.94 -29.51
N ASP A 202 -5.69 2.06 -30.18
CA ASP A 202 -5.80 2.53 -31.56
C ASP A 202 -5.38 4.00 -31.70
N THR A 203 -5.62 4.81 -30.66
CA THR A 203 -5.23 6.23 -30.61
C THR A 203 -3.87 6.47 -29.95
N ARG A 204 -3.15 5.41 -29.55
CA ARG A 204 -1.85 5.48 -28.87
C ARG A 204 -1.86 6.38 -27.62
N GLU A 205 -3.00 6.36 -26.93
CA GLU A 205 -3.19 6.98 -25.62
C GLU A 205 -2.71 6.01 -24.54
N LEU A 206 -1.94 6.53 -23.60
CA LEU A 206 -1.40 5.80 -22.45
C LEU A 206 -2.25 6.15 -21.23
N LEU A 207 -2.53 5.13 -20.41
CA LEU A 207 -3.28 5.26 -19.17
C LEU A 207 -2.46 4.71 -18.01
N GLU A 208 -2.22 5.54 -17.00
CA GLU A 208 -1.57 5.11 -15.76
C GLU A 208 -2.38 5.54 -14.55
N PHE A 209 -2.59 4.59 -13.63
CA PHE A 209 -3.15 4.84 -12.30
C PHE A 209 -2.05 4.70 -11.26
N VAL A 210 -1.95 5.68 -10.37
CA VAL A 210 -1.17 5.58 -9.15
C VAL A 210 -2.13 5.21 -8.02
N VAL A 211 -1.97 4.00 -7.51
CA VAL A 211 -2.84 3.39 -6.51
C VAL A 211 -2.47 3.93 -5.12
N PRO A 212 -3.44 4.40 -4.32
CA PRO A 212 -3.16 4.90 -2.98
C PRO A 212 -2.65 3.78 -2.07
N THR A 213 -1.93 4.16 -1.01
CA THR A 213 -1.57 3.19 0.02
C THR A 213 -2.81 2.70 0.76
N CYS A 214 -2.81 1.43 1.20
CA CYS A 214 -3.85 0.87 2.05
C CYS A 214 -3.52 0.96 3.55
N SER A 215 -2.34 1.51 3.91
CA SER A 215 -1.78 1.53 5.25
C SER A 215 -1.42 2.94 5.71
N TYR A 216 -1.57 3.22 7.01
CA TYR A 216 -1.15 4.48 7.63
C TYR A 216 0.37 4.59 7.83
N ARG A 217 1.15 3.56 7.50
CA ARG A 217 2.59 3.51 7.77
C ARG A 217 3.33 4.73 7.24
N MET A 218 2.91 5.24 6.08
CA MET A 218 3.57 6.35 5.39
C MET A 218 2.98 7.73 5.75
N GLY A 219 2.23 7.81 6.85
CA GLY A 219 1.62 9.06 7.31
C GLY A 219 0.44 9.57 6.47
N GLU A 220 0.02 8.81 5.45
CA GLU A 220 -1.09 9.19 4.58
C GLU A 220 -2.43 8.94 5.28
N MET A 221 -3.31 9.96 5.28
CA MET A 221 -4.62 9.86 5.94
C MET A 221 -5.67 9.23 5.03
N LYS A 222 -5.54 9.44 3.71
CA LYS A 222 -6.48 8.90 2.71
C LYS A 222 -5.92 7.58 2.19
N ILE A 223 -6.31 6.49 2.86
CA ILE A 223 -5.89 5.14 2.49
C ILE A 223 -7.05 4.34 1.89
N GLY A 224 -6.76 3.52 0.90
CA GLY A 224 -7.76 2.78 0.13
C GLY A 224 -7.17 1.61 -0.64
N TYR A 225 -8.03 0.93 -1.39
CA TYR A 225 -7.62 -0.11 -2.35
C TYR A 225 -8.07 0.32 -3.73
N GLY A 226 -7.18 0.29 -4.72
CA GLY A 226 -7.58 0.42 -6.12
C GLY A 226 -8.45 -0.77 -6.52
N TYR A 227 -9.49 -0.52 -7.31
CA TYR A 227 -10.34 -1.57 -7.86
C TYR A 227 -10.52 -1.33 -9.35
N ALA A 228 -10.03 -2.29 -10.15
CA ALA A 228 -10.14 -2.31 -11.60
C ALA A 228 -11.04 -3.47 -12.02
N MET A 229 -11.94 -3.21 -12.97
CA MET A 229 -12.81 -4.22 -13.57
C MET A 229 -12.65 -4.16 -15.08
N PHE A 230 -12.21 -5.29 -15.66
CA PHE A 230 -12.10 -5.48 -17.11
C PHE A 230 -13.36 -6.20 -17.60
N ASP A 231 -14.09 -5.57 -18.51
CA ASP A 231 -15.36 -6.06 -19.04
C ASP A 231 -15.36 -5.86 -20.57
N GLY A 232 -14.88 -6.90 -21.28
CA GLY A 232 -14.58 -6.80 -22.71
C GLY A 232 -13.49 -5.75 -22.96
N ASP A 233 -13.81 -4.75 -23.79
CA ASP A 233 -12.93 -3.62 -24.12
C ASP A 233 -12.99 -2.48 -23.10
N LYS A 234 -13.77 -2.61 -22.03
CA LYS A 234 -13.94 -1.55 -21.03
C LYS A 234 -13.13 -1.83 -19.78
N LEU A 235 -12.36 -0.84 -19.37
CA LEU A 235 -11.75 -0.77 -18.05
C LEU A 235 -12.52 0.22 -17.17
N ARG A 236 -13.06 -0.27 -16.06
CA ARG A 236 -13.64 0.57 -15.00
C ARG A 236 -12.69 0.61 -13.81
N TYR A 237 -12.43 1.79 -13.27
CA TYR A 237 -11.55 1.96 -12.13
C TYR A 237 -12.14 2.90 -11.07
N THR A 238 -11.97 2.52 -9.80
CA THR A 238 -12.30 3.35 -8.63
C THR A 238 -11.39 3.02 -7.45
N VAL A 239 -11.55 3.75 -6.35
CA VAL A 239 -10.84 3.49 -5.10
C VAL A 239 -11.83 3.16 -3.99
N LEU A 240 -11.64 2.00 -3.37
CA LEU A 240 -12.34 1.58 -2.16
C LEU A 240 -11.72 2.25 -0.95
N TRP A 241 -12.14 3.48 -0.68
CA TRP A 241 -11.66 4.26 0.46
C TRP A 241 -12.01 3.60 1.79
N THR A 242 -11.04 3.57 2.70
CA THR A 242 -11.26 3.06 4.05
C THR A 242 -11.63 4.19 5.02
N SER A 243 -12.18 3.83 6.18
CA SER A 243 -12.52 4.80 7.23
C SER A 243 -11.27 5.43 7.83
N GLN A 244 -11.23 6.76 7.92
CA GLN A 244 -10.14 7.49 8.57
C GLN A 244 -10.12 7.24 10.08
N ARG A 245 -9.16 6.43 10.54
CA ARG A 245 -9.05 6.07 11.96
C ARG A 245 -8.38 7.14 12.82
N ILE A 246 -7.67 8.09 12.22
CA ILE A 246 -6.89 9.09 12.97
C ILE A 246 -7.78 9.95 13.88
N TYR A 247 -8.97 10.33 13.40
CA TYR A 247 -9.95 11.06 14.22
C TYR A 247 -10.51 10.21 15.35
N GLN A 248 -10.73 8.91 15.11
CA GLN A 248 -11.18 7.99 16.16
C GLN A 248 -10.10 7.81 17.24
N LEU A 249 -8.83 7.68 16.84
CA LEU A 249 -7.71 7.59 17.77
C LEU A 249 -7.54 8.89 18.57
N ALA A 250 -7.65 10.05 17.91
CA ALA A 250 -7.61 11.35 18.59
C ALA A 250 -8.75 11.48 19.62
N ALA A 251 -9.98 11.09 19.25
CA ALA A 251 -11.12 11.08 20.16
C ALA A 251 -10.90 10.13 21.35
N TYR A 252 -10.38 8.92 21.12
CA TYR A 252 -10.04 7.99 22.20
C TYR A 252 -8.96 8.55 23.13
N SER A 253 -7.93 9.19 22.59
CA SER A 253 -6.90 9.85 23.41
C SER A 253 -7.48 10.98 24.27
N MET A 254 -8.35 11.82 23.69
CA MET A 254 -9.02 12.90 24.42
C MET A 254 -9.94 12.40 25.55
N LEU A 255 -10.47 11.18 25.45
CA LEU A 255 -11.30 10.57 26.49
C LEU A 255 -10.46 9.84 27.56
N LEU A 256 -9.41 9.13 27.17
CA LEU A 256 -8.62 8.29 28.07
C LEU A 256 -7.69 9.09 28.98
N ILE A 257 -7.12 10.20 28.49
CA ILE A 257 -6.23 11.06 29.28
C ILE A 257 -6.95 11.64 30.52
N PRO A 258 -8.11 12.34 30.39
CA PRO A 258 -8.81 12.86 31.55
C PRO A 258 -9.32 11.76 32.47
N LEU A 259 -9.79 10.63 31.91
CA LEU A 259 -10.21 9.49 32.72
C LEU A 259 -9.07 8.96 33.61
N LYS A 260 -7.87 8.79 33.04
CA LYS A 260 -6.68 8.39 33.81
C LYS A 260 -6.29 9.40 34.87
N LEU A 261 -6.39 10.70 34.58
CA LEU A 261 -6.12 11.76 35.56
C LEU A 261 -7.11 11.71 36.73
N VAL A 262 -8.41 11.56 36.44
CA VAL A 262 -9.45 11.43 37.47
C VAL A 262 -9.28 10.17 38.29
N CYS A 263 -9.08 9.01 37.66
CA CYS A 263 -8.83 7.75 38.35
C CYS A 263 -7.55 7.81 39.20
N GLY A 264 -6.48 8.42 38.68
CA GLY A 264 -5.24 8.66 39.42
C GLY A 264 -5.45 9.55 40.64
N GLN A 265 -6.24 10.61 40.51
CA GLN A 265 -6.58 11.49 41.64
C GLN A 265 -7.39 10.77 42.71
N ILE A 266 -8.38 9.96 42.31
CA ILE A 266 -9.18 9.14 43.23
C ILE A 266 -8.28 8.12 43.94
N TRP A 267 -7.42 7.42 43.20
CA TRP A 267 -6.49 6.43 43.76
C TRP A 267 -5.50 7.06 44.74
N CYS A 268 -4.92 8.21 44.41
CA CYS A 268 -4.07 8.99 45.31
C CYS A 268 -4.80 9.41 46.60
N ASN A 269 -6.07 9.82 46.49
CA ASN A 269 -6.88 10.18 47.66
C ASN A 269 -7.21 8.96 48.54
N ILE A 270 -7.50 7.81 47.94
CA ILE A 270 -7.72 6.55 48.65
C ILE A 270 -6.44 6.11 49.38
N LEU A 271 -5.30 6.09 48.69
CA LEU A 271 -4.01 5.74 49.27
C LEU A 271 -3.62 6.65 50.43
N LYS A 272 -3.82 7.98 50.29
CA LYS A 272 -3.62 8.93 51.40
C LYS A 272 -4.49 8.57 52.61
N ARG A 273 -5.74 8.16 52.40
CA ARG A 273 -6.66 7.79 53.48
C ARG A 273 -6.21 6.53 54.20
N TYR A 274 -5.70 5.52 53.49
CA TYR A 274 -5.21 4.28 54.10
C TYR A 274 -3.82 4.42 54.76
N TRP A 275 -2.91 5.24 54.20
CA TRP A 275 -1.57 5.43 54.78
C TRP A 275 -1.52 6.46 55.92
N CYS A 276 -2.39 7.48 55.93
CA CYS A 276 -2.44 8.45 57.02
C CYS A 276 -3.09 7.92 58.31
N CYS A 277 -3.76 6.76 58.28
CA CYS A 277 -4.33 6.13 59.48
C CYS A 277 -3.27 5.49 60.41
N CYS A 278 -2.00 5.41 60.01
CA CYS A 278 -0.94 4.82 60.84
C CYS A 278 -0.19 5.80 61.78
N ARG A 279 -0.65 7.05 62.00
CA ARG A 279 0.06 7.97 62.90
C ARG A 279 -0.83 8.86 63.77
N LYS A 280 -1.39 8.26 64.82
CA LYS A 280 -1.51 8.92 66.14
C LYS A 280 -0.99 7.98 67.21
N ARG A 281 0.32 8.08 67.52
CA ARG A 281 0.84 7.58 68.81
C ARG A 281 0.35 8.56 69.89
N PRO A 282 -0.36 8.13 70.93
CA PRO A 282 -0.61 8.99 72.09
C PRO A 282 0.74 9.28 72.76
N ARG A 283 1.08 10.56 72.92
CA ARG A 283 2.21 10.98 73.76
C ARG A 283 1.81 10.78 75.22
N ASN A 284 2.26 9.70 75.83
CA ASN A 284 2.26 9.58 77.28
C ASN A 284 3.42 10.45 77.80
N TYR A 285 3.10 11.57 78.43
CA TYR A 285 4.05 12.36 79.20
C TYR A 285 4.28 11.65 80.54
N LEU A 286 5.49 11.14 80.77
CA LEU A 286 5.95 10.72 82.09
C LEU A 286 6.43 11.97 82.86
N PRO A 287 6.05 12.15 84.15
CA PRO A 287 6.55 13.25 84.95
C PRO A 287 8.02 12.98 85.33
N LEU A 288 8.86 14.00 85.22
CA LEU A 288 10.25 13.99 85.70
C LEU A 288 10.27 13.96 87.24
N PRO A 289 11.20 13.22 87.88
CA PRO A 289 11.37 13.29 89.31
C PRO A 289 12.05 14.61 89.69
N LEU A 290 11.47 15.32 90.65
CA LEU A 290 12.07 16.46 91.33
C LEU A 290 13.28 15.96 92.13
N GLY A 291 14.45 16.54 91.85
CA GLY A 291 15.61 16.54 92.75
C GLY A 291 15.62 17.79 93.61
#